data_AF-A0A7Y3TXY6-F1
#
_entry.id   AF-A0A7Y3TXY6-F1
#
_cell.length_a   1.000
_cell.length_b   1.000
_cell.length_c   1.000
_cell.angle_alpha   90.00
_cell.angle_beta   90.00
_cell.angle_gamma   90.00
#
_symmetry.space_group_name_H-M   'P 1'
#
loop_
_entity.id
_entity.type
_entity.pdbx_description
1 polymer ?
#
loop_
_entity_poly.entity_id
_entity_poly.type
_entity_poly.pdbx_seq_one_letter_code
_entity_poly.pdbx_strand_id
1 'polypeptide(L)' 'MNYEHAVVKVEDGIGTLLCNGCGATLAEGTQHEDREHYCIMCMSGNCKAKFKDGN' A
#
# COMPACT_ATOMS: atom_id res chain seq x y z
N MET A 1 13.43 -4.62 5.42
CA MET A 1 12.25 -5.50 5.48
C MET A 1 11.90 -5.88 4.05
N ASN A 2 11.73 -7.17 3.75
CA ASN A 2 11.22 -7.60 2.45
C ASN A 2 9.74 -7.92 2.67
N TYR A 3 8.86 -7.08 2.13
CA TYR A 3 7.43 -7.32 2.15
C TYR A 3 7.10 -8.11 0.89
N GLU A 4 6.61 -9.34 1.02
CA GLU A 4 6.22 -10.16 -0.12
C GLU A 4 4.84 -9.76 -0.64
N HIS A 5 3.98 -9.27 0.25
CA HIS A 5 2.59 -8.95 -0.07
C HIS A 5 2.25 -7.49 0.16
N ALA A 6 2.81 -6.84 1.17
CA ALA A 6 2.52 -5.43 1.45
C ALA A 6 3.35 -4.50 0.56
N VAL A 7 2.72 -3.44 0.05
CA VAL A 7 3.44 -2.37 -0.65
C VAL A 7 3.79 -1.28 0.37
N VAL A 8 5.04 -1.26 0.81
CA VAL A 8 5.52 -0.25 1.77
C VAL A 8 6.62 0.59 1.14
N LYS A 9 6.39 1.91 1.06
CA LYS A 9 7.40 2.88 0.63
C LYS A 9 8.08 3.45 1.87
N VAL A 10 9.37 3.19 2.05
CA VAL A 10 10.14 3.71 3.20
C VAL A 10 10.84 5.00 2.79
N GLU A 11 10.52 6.11 3.44
CA GLU A 11 11.14 7.43 3.27
C GLU A 11 11.59 7.94 4.65
N ASP A 12 12.85 8.39 4.78
CA ASP A 12 13.44 8.89 6.03
C ASP A 12 13.24 7.97 7.27
N GLY A 13 13.14 6.65 7.05
CA GLY A 13 12.94 5.66 8.11
C GLY A 13 11.48 5.47 8.54
N ILE A 14 10.54 6.17 7.91
CA ILE A 14 9.10 5.99 8.08
C ILE A 14 8.57 5.16 6.90
N GLY A 15 7.96 4.02 7.20
CA GLY A 15 7.27 3.20 6.21
C GLY A 15 5.89 3.75 5.94
N THR A 16 5.59 4.05 4.68
CA THR A 16 4.25 4.39 4.21
C THR A 16 3.65 3.17 3.55
N LEU A 17 2.62 2.60 4.18
CA LEU A 17 1.84 1.51 3.62
C LEU A 17 0.91 2.04 2.54
N LEU A 18 1.00 1.45 1.35
CA LEU A 18 0.19 1.79 0.19
C LEU A 18 -0.83 0.68 -0.09
N CYS A 19 -1.93 1.08 -0.69
CA CYS A 19 -2.95 0.17 -1.17
C CYS A 19 -2.44 -0.62 -2.39
N ASN A 20 -2.44 -1.95 -2.30
CA ASN A 20 -2.06 -2.85 -3.38
C ASN A 20 -2.88 -2.64 -4.67
N GLY A 21 -4.12 -2.14 -4.56
CA GLY A 21 -4.99 -1.94 -5.73
C GLY A 21 -4.81 -0.59 -6.44
N CYS A 22 -4.56 0.49 -5.69
CA CYS A 22 -4.55 1.85 -6.25
C CYS A 22 -3.37 2.73 -5.84
N GLY A 23 -2.54 2.32 -4.88
CA GLY A 23 -1.43 3.09 -4.35
C GLY A 23 -1.77 4.20 -3.39
N ALA A 24 -3.03 4.33 -2.99
CA ALA A 24 -3.40 5.28 -1.95
C ALA A 24 -2.68 4.94 -0.64
N THR A 25 -2.18 5.95 0.06
CA THR A 25 -1.62 5.80 1.41
C THR A 25 -2.70 5.28 2.35
N LEU A 26 -2.40 4.16 3.02
CA LEU A 26 -3.28 3.53 4.00
C LEU A 26 -2.84 3.84 5.43
N ALA A 27 -1.53 3.82 5.68
CA ALA A 27 -0.96 4.09 7.00
C ALA A 27 0.51 4.54 6.88
N GLU A 28 1.00 5.25 7.88
CA GLU A 28 2.40 5.62 8.05
C GLU A 28 2.90 5.07 9.38
N GLY A 29 4.11 4.52 9.42
CA GLY A 29 4.64 3.90 10.62
C GLY A 29 5.94 3.13 10.39
N THR A 30 6.56 2.71 11.48
CA THR A 30 7.81 1.94 11.47
C THR A 30 7.58 0.42 11.40
N GLN A 31 6.32 -0.01 11.57
CA GLN A 31 5.91 -1.42 11.53
C GLN A 31 4.62 -1.55 10.73
N HIS A 32 4.61 -2.47 9.77
CA HIS A 32 3.45 -2.82 8.95
C HIS A 32 3.37 -4.33 8.83
N GLU A 33 2.17 -4.89 8.78
CA GLU A 33 1.95 -6.31 8.52
C GLU A 33 2.22 -6.63 7.05
N ASP A 34 2.95 -7.71 6.79
CA ASP A 34 3.20 -8.19 5.43
C ASP A 34 2.02 -9.00 4.90
N ARG A 35 0.97 -8.29 4.50
CA ARG A 35 -0.21 -8.84 3.82
C ARG A 35 -0.67 -7.85 2.76
N GLU A 36 -1.53 -8.28 1.85
CA GLU A 36 -2.14 -7.35 0.90
C GLU A 36 -3.08 -6.39 1.64
N HIS A 37 -2.91 -5.09 1.42
CA HIS A 37 -3.74 -4.07 2.03
C HIS A 37 -4.52 -3.31 0.94
N TYR A 38 -5.81 -3.13 1.17
CA TYR A 38 -6.71 -2.50 0.21
C TYR A 38 -7.50 -1.38 0.87
N CYS A 39 -7.60 -0.23 0.20
CA CYS A 39 -8.48 0.84 0.62
C CYS A 39 -9.95 0.43 0.47
N ILE A 40 -10.85 1.10 1.20
CA ILE A 40 -12.30 0.83 1.17
C ILE A 40 -12.85 0.85 -0.26
N MET A 41 -12.34 1.74 -1.12
CA MET A 41 -12.75 1.83 -2.52
C MET A 41 -12.31 0.62 -3.35
N CYS A 42 -11.09 0.11 -3.14
CA CYS A 42 -10.60 -1.10 -3.81
C CYS A 42 -11.33 -2.34 -3.31
N MET A 43 -11.54 -2.45 -2.00
CA MET A 43 -12.35 -3.53 -1.42
C MET A 43 -13.79 -3.53 -1.97
N SER A 44 -14.36 -2.36 -2.20
CA SER A 44 -15.71 -2.21 -2.78
C SER A 44 -15.76 -2.36 -4.30
N GLY A 45 -14.62 -2.60 -4.97
CA GLY A 45 -14.53 -2.66 -6.44
C GLY A 45 -14.78 -1.32 -7.16
N ASN A 46 -14.89 -0.21 -6.43
CA ASN A 46 -15.22 1.12 -6.95
C ASN A 46 -14.00 2.01 -7.17
N CYS A 47 -12.79 1.49 -6.96
CA CYS A 47 -11.59 2.28 -7.13
C CYS A 47 -11.29 2.52 -8.60
N LYS A 48 -11.41 3.78 -9.03
CA LYS A 48 -11.06 4.22 -10.38
C LYS A 48 -9.56 4.41 -10.58
N ALA A 49 -8.81 4.52 -9.48
CA ALA A 49 -7.36 4.58 -9.50
C ALA A 49 -6.80 3.16 -9.60
N LYS A 50 -5.82 2.99 -10.49
CA LYS A 50 -5.04 1.77 -10.63
C LYS A 50 -3.65 2.05 -10.09
N PHE A 51 -3.13 1.13 -9.28
CA PHE A 51 -1.77 1.24 -8.82
C PHE A 51 -0.88 1.18 -10.06
N LYS A 52 -0.24 2.30 -10.38
CA LYS A 52 0.80 2.32 -11.40
C LYS A 52 2.06 1.85 -10.70
N ASP A 53 2.27 0.55 -10.67
CA ASP A 53 3.62 0.03 -10.56
C ASP A 53 4.40 0.64 -11.72
N GLY A 54 5.23 1.63 -11.39
CA GLY A 54 6.19 2.19 -12.32
C GLY A 54 7.22 1.11 -12.61
N ASN A 55 6.95 0.34 -13.65
CA ASN A 55 7.91 -0.58 -14.25
C ASN A 55 9.18 0.15 -14.70
#